data_AF-A0A2P2JYK0-F1
#
_entry.id   AF-A0A2P2JYK0-F1
#
_cell.length_a   1.000
_cell.length_b   1.000
_cell.length_c   1.000
_cell.angle_alpha   90.00
_cell.angle_beta   90.00
_cell.angle_gamma   90.00
#
_symmetry.space_group_name_H-M   'P 1'
#
loop_
_entity.id
_entity.type
_entity.pdbx_description
1 polymer ?
#
loop_
_entity_poly.entity_id
_entity_poly.type
_entity_poly.pdbx_seq_one_letter_code
_entity_poly.pdbx_strand_id
1 'polypeptide(L)'
;MEHVTTANSKLLHECEILRNRLQECSVSFLIEEEDKLIVETSSPSDAIDILTTSDNRIGLLLAEAQLLAQDIQSSDARSDETCNTNDINGSNNELGKMLTDIFVDNARLRMQVNSVIRYVLHKNVNSDKEEEEEESPLRRTVLSKFL
;
A
#
# COMPACT_ATOMS: atom_id res chain seq x y z
N MET A 1 -3.65 21.03 -29.97
CA MET A 1 -2.65 21.11 -28.86
C MET A 1 -3.35 21.35 -27.52
N GLU A 2 -4.32 22.26 -27.43
CA GLU A 2 -5.08 22.55 -26.19
C GLU A 2 -5.85 21.35 -25.59
N HIS A 3 -6.41 20.45 -26.41
CA HIS A 3 -7.10 19.25 -25.90
C HIS A 3 -6.15 18.27 -25.17
N VAL A 4 -4.91 18.13 -25.65
CA VAL A 4 -3.90 17.24 -25.06
C VAL A 4 -3.44 17.78 -23.70
N THR A 5 -3.26 19.10 -23.59
CA THR A 5 -2.91 19.74 -22.32
C THR A 5 -4.03 19.61 -21.29
N THR A 6 -5.29 19.65 -21.71
CA THR A 6 -6.45 19.45 -20.82
C THR A 6 -6.57 18.00 -20.35
N ALA A 7 -6.40 17.02 -21.24
CA ALA A 7 -6.44 15.60 -20.89
C ALA A 7 -5.31 15.23 -19.91
N ASN A 8 -4.08 15.72 -20.15
CA ASN A 8 -2.94 15.47 -19.27
C ASN A 8 -3.11 16.16 -17.92
N SER A 9 -3.68 17.37 -17.88
CA SER A 9 -3.98 18.06 -16.63
C SER A 9 -5.01 17.28 -15.79
N LYS A 10 -6.06 16.74 -16.42
CA LYS A 10 -7.04 15.89 -15.74
C LYS A 10 -6.40 14.61 -15.21
N LEU A 11 -5.60 13.91 -16.02
CA LEU A 11 -4.91 12.69 -15.60
C LEU A 11 -3.99 12.95 -14.39
N LEU A 12 -3.21 14.04 -14.43
CA LEU A 12 -2.35 14.43 -13.31
C LEU A 12 -3.15 14.72 -12.04
N HIS A 13 -4.28 15.40 -12.15
CA HIS A 13 -5.17 15.70 -11.04
C HIS A 13 -5.74 14.42 -10.40
N GLU A 14 -6.23 13.47 -11.22
CA GLU A 14 -6.70 12.17 -10.71
C GLU A 14 -5.57 11.39 -10.02
N CYS A 15 -4.37 11.38 -10.60
CA CYS A 15 -3.21 10.73 -9.99
C CYS A 15 -2.82 11.38 -8.66
N GLU A 16 -2.91 12.70 -8.55
CA GLU A 16 -2.66 13.41 -7.29
C GLU A 16 -3.69 13.04 -6.22
N ILE A 17 -4.97 12.98 -6.56
CA ILE A 17 -6.02 12.54 -5.63
C ILE A 17 -5.74 11.12 -5.15
N LEU A 18 -5.48 10.18 -6.06
CA LEU A 18 -5.19 8.79 -5.73
C LEU A 18 -3.97 8.69 -4.81
N ARG A 19 -2.88 9.40 -5.14
CA ARG A 19 -1.66 9.44 -4.32
C ARG A 19 -1.95 9.96 -2.91
N ASN A 20 -2.66 11.08 -2.79
CA ASN A 20 -2.98 11.69 -1.50
C ASN A 20 -3.86 10.77 -0.65
N ARG A 21 -4.89 10.17 -1.24
CA ARG A 21 -5.77 9.21 -0.54
C ARG A 21 -5.04 7.95 -0.12
N LEU A 22 -4.10 7.44 -0.92
CA LEU A 22 -3.28 6.30 -0.54
C LEU A 22 -2.37 6.65 0.64
N GLN A 23 -1.84 7.87 0.67
CA GLN A 23 -1.07 8.40 1.81
C GLN A 23 -1.93 8.50 3.08
N GLU A 24 -3.18 8.94 2.99
CA GLU A 24 -4.11 8.95 4.13
C GLU A 24 -4.50 7.55 4.63
N CYS A 25 -4.33 6.51 3.81
CA CYS A 25 -4.52 5.13 4.23
C CYS A 25 -3.30 4.57 4.96
N SER A 26 -2.16 5.26 4.95
CA SER A 26 -0.92 4.74 5.51
C SER A 26 -0.85 4.95 7.01
N VAL A 27 -0.16 4.01 7.67
CA VAL A 27 0.08 4.07 9.11
C VAL A 27 1.54 4.42 9.31
N SER A 28 1.80 5.44 10.13
CA SER A 28 3.15 5.83 10.52
C SER A 28 3.57 5.04 11.74
N PHE A 29 4.70 4.35 11.65
CA PHE A 29 5.31 3.63 12.77
C PHE A 29 6.61 4.31 13.15
N LEU A 30 6.83 4.49 14.45
CA LEU A 30 8.12 4.96 14.97
C LEU A 30 8.96 3.73 15.31
N ILE A 31 10.24 3.80 14.97
CA ILE A 31 11.25 2.84 15.41
C ILE A 31 12.11 3.60 16.42
N GLU A 32 11.94 3.30 17.71
CA GLU A 32 12.93 3.68 18.74
C GLU A 32 14.01 2.59 18.86
N GLU A 33 15.04 2.84 19.68
CA GLU A 33 16.26 2.03 19.86
C GLU A 33 16.09 0.52 19.56
N GLU A 34 16.98 0.03 18.69
CA GLU A 34 17.11 -1.32 18.12
C GLU A 34 15.94 -2.30 18.44
N ASP A 35 15.08 -2.48 17.43
CA ASP A 35 14.16 -3.61 17.22
C ASP A 35 12.74 -3.54 17.82
N LYS A 36 12.30 -2.41 18.40
CA LYS A 36 10.90 -2.27 18.87
C LYS A 36 10.08 -1.29 18.02
N LEU A 37 9.14 -1.83 17.25
CA LEU A 37 8.09 -1.05 16.58
C LEU A 37 7.10 -0.51 17.62
N ILE A 38 7.07 0.81 17.78
CA ILE A 38 6.06 1.50 18.60
C ILE A 38 5.08 2.19 17.67
N VAL A 39 3.80 1.95 17.90
CA VAL A 39 2.70 2.69 17.28
C VAL A 39 2.23 3.69 18.32
N GLU A 40 1.69 4.83 17.90
CA GLU A 40 1.00 5.79 18.80
C GLU A 40 -0.34 5.20 19.32
N THR A 41 -0.37 3.92 19.68
CA THR A 41 -1.54 3.19 20.14
C THR A 41 -1.28 2.65 21.54
N SER A 42 -2.33 2.58 22.34
CA SER A 42 -2.29 2.09 23.71
C SER A 42 -1.91 0.61 23.83
N SER A 43 -2.14 -0.20 22.79
CA SER A 43 -1.83 -1.63 22.80
C SER A 43 -1.46 -2.18 21.40
N PRO A 44 -0.79 -3.35 21.34
CA PRO A 44 -0.54 -4.07 20.08
C PRO A 44 -1.82 -4.51 19.35
N SER A 45 -2.90 -4.80 20.08
CA SER A 45 -4.21 -5.15 19.48
C SER A 45 -4.78 -3.96 18.72
N ASP A 46 -4.76 -2.78 19.32
CA ASP A 46 -5.23 -1.54 18.68
C ASP A 46 -4.44 -1.24 17.39
N ALA A 47 -3.12 -1.51 17.41
CA ALA A 47 -2.27 -1.38 16.24
C ALA A 47 -2.64 -2.34 15.10
N ILE A 48 -2.98 -3.59 15.43
CA ILE A 48 -3.44 -4.59 14.46
C ILE A 48 -4.77 -4.17 13.83
N ASP A 49 -5.69 -3.59 14.60
CA ASP A 49 -6.98 -3.09 14.11
C ASP A 49 -6.81 -1.88 13.19
N ILE A 50 -5.87 -0.98 13.51
CA ILE A 50 -5.50 0.15 12.64
C ILE A 50 -4.90 -0.33 11.33
N LEU A 51 -3.99 -1.31 11.37
CA LEU A 51 -3.41 -1.94 10.16
C LEU A 51 -4.49 -2.62 9.31
N THR A 52 -5.47 -3.26 9.94
CA THR A 52 -6.59 -3.90 9.24
C THR A 52 -7.50 -2.87 8.59
N THR A 53 -7.77 -1.75 9.27
CA THR A 53 -8.53 -0.62 8.71
C THR A 53 -7.77 0.03 7.54
N SER A 54 -6.46 0.19 7.68
CA SER A 54 -5.58 0.66 6.59
C SER A 54 -5.70 -0.24 5.36
N ASP A 55 -5.53 -1.56 5.51
CA ASP A 55 -5.65 -2.53 4.41
C ASP A 55 -7.03 -2.47 3.73
N ASN A 56 -8.10 -2.39 4.51
CA ASN A 56 -9.46 -2.28 3.97
C ASN A 56 -9.63 -1.00 3.15
N ARG A 57 -9.12 0.14 3.63
CA ARG A 57 -9.17 1.41 2.90
C ARG A 57 -8.31 1.37 1.63
N ILE A 58 -7.12 0.77 1.68
CA ILE A 58 -6.27 0.56 0.49
C ILE A 58 -6.98 -0.32 -0.53
N GLY A 59 -7.63 -1.41 -0.09
CA GLY A 59 -8.39 -2.30 -0.96
C GLY A 59 -9.56 -1.60 -1.67
N LEU A 60 -10.30 -0.75 -0.96
CA LEU A 60 -11.35 0.08 -1.56
C LEU A 60 -10.78 1.07 -2.59
N LEU A 61 -9.68 1.74 -2.25
CA LEU A 61 -9.04 2.69 -3.15
C LEU A 61 -8.49 2.02 -4.41
N LEU A 62 -7.99 0.79 -4.30
CA LEU A 62 -7.54 0.00 -5.43
C LEU A 62 -8.70 -0.32 -6.40
N ALA A 63 -9.85 -0.72 -5.86
CA ALA A 63 -11.04 -0.97 -6.67
C ALA A 63 -11.52 0.31 -7.38
N GLU A 64 -11.49 1.46 -6.70
CA GLU A 64 -11.84 2.75 -7.30
C GLU A 64 -10.88 3.15 -8.42
N ALA A 65 -9.57 3.01 -8.22
CA ALA A 65 -8.57 3.29 -9.26
C ALA A 65 -8.75 2.41 -10.51
N GLN A 66 -9.11 1.14 -10.32
CA GLN A 66 -9.41 0.22 -11.42
C GLN A 66 -10.68 0.62 -12.20
N LEU A 67 -11.73 1.09 -11.51
CA LEU A 67 -12.93 1.61 -12.14
C LEU A 67 -12.66 2.91 -12.91
N LEU A 68 -11.86 3.81 -12.35
CA LEU A 68 -11.44 5.06 -13.03
C LEU A 68 -10.66 4.76 -14.31
N ALA A 69 -9.75 3.79 -14.28
CA ALA A 69 -9.01 3.37 -15.48
C ALA A 69 -9.95 2.82 -16.57
N GLN A 70 -11.00 2.07 -16.19
CA GLN A 70 -11.99 1.55 -17.12
C GLN A 70 -12.89 2.64 -17.71
N ASP A 71 -13.30 3.63 -16.90
CA ASP A 71 -14.13 4.75 -17.36
C ASP A 71 -13.43 5.57 -18.43
N ILE A 72 -12.15 5.89 -18.22
CA ILE A 72 -11.30 6.62 -19.19
C ILE A 72 -11.22 5.84 -20.52
N GLN A 73 -10.98 4.54 -20.46
CA GLN A 73 -10.90 3.70 -21.66
C GLN A 73 -12.24 3.59 -22.40
N SER A 74 -13.36 3.57 -21.68
CA SER A 74 -14.70 3.48 -22.26
C SER A 74 -15.17 4.78 -22.91
N SER A 75 -14.67 5.93 -22.43
CA SER A 75 -14.97 7.25 -22.99
C SER A 75 -14.34 7.44 -24.37
N ASP A 76 -13.09 7.00 -24.56
CA ASP A 76 -12.39 7.06 -25.85
C ASP A 76 -13.06 6.18 -26.93
N ALA A 77 -13.60 5.02 -26.55
CA ALA A 77 -14.28 4.11 -27.49
C ALA A 77 -15.57 4.68 -28.10
N ARG A 78 -16.17 5.72 -27.49
CA ARG A 78 -17.39 6.38 -27.99
C ARG A 78 -17.11 7.61 -28.86
N SER A 79 -15.85 8.00 -28.99
CA SER A 79 -15.41 9.18 -29.76
C SER A 79 -14.90 8.83 -31.18
N ASP A 80 -14.99 7.58 -31.61
CA ASP A 80 -14.43 7.09 -32.88
C ASP A 80 -15.33 7.38 -34.10
N GLU A 81 -15.77 8.63 -34.25
CA GLU A 81 -16.17 9.18 -35.54
C GLU A 81 -15.39 10.50 -35.73
N THR A 82 -14.44 10.47 -36.66
CA THR A 82 -13.62 11.60 -37.16
C THR A 82 -12.52 12.17 -36.24
N CYS A 83 -11.27 11.71 -36.41
CA CYS A 83 -10.18 12.46 -37.07
C CYS A 83 -8.80 11.82 -36.76
N ASN A 84 -7.89 11.85 -37.74
CA ASN A 84 -6.52 11.30 -37.75
C ASN A 84 -5.64 11.81 -36.57
N THR A 85 -5.77 11.21 -35.38
CA THR A 85 -5.06 11.61 -34.15
C THR A 85 -4.49 10.40 -33.39
N ASN A 86 -4.19 9.31 -34.09
CA ASN A 86 -3.96 7.99 -33.51
C ASN A 86 -2.67 7.87 -32.67
N ASP A 87 -1.60 8.60 -32.99
CA ASP A 87 -0.31 8.50 -32.25
C ASP A 87 -0.34 9.18 -30.87
N ILE A 88 -1.07 10.29 -30.72
CA ILE A 88 -1.10 11.06 -29.47
C ILE A 88 -2.06 10.41 -28.46
N ASN A 89 -3.20 9.88 -28.93
CA ASN A 89 -4.14 9.16 -28.06
C ASN A 89 -3.55 7.84 -27.56
N GLY A 90 -2.75 7.15 -28.39
CA GLY A 90 -2.03 5.93 -27.99
C GLY A 90 -1.03 6.18 -26.84
N SER A 91 -0.23 7.25 -26.93
CA SER A 91 0.76 7.58 -25.91
C SER A 91 0.14 8.02 -24.57
N ASN A 92 -0.97 8.76 -24.59
CA ASN A 92 -1.68 9.15 -23.37
C ASN A 92 -2.32 7.95 -22.65
N ASN A 93 -2.85 6.99 -23.40
CA ASN A 93 -3.39 5.75 -22.85
C ASN A 93 -2.29 4.87 -22.22
N GLU A 94 -1.11 4.80 -22.85
CA GLU A 94 0.04 4.07 -22.29
C GLU A 94 0.56 4.70 -20.98
N LEU A 95 0.63 6.03 -20.92
CA LEU A 95 1.00 6.75 -19.70
C LEU A 95 -0.02 6.53 -18.57
N GLY A 96 -1.32 6.62 -18.87
CA GLY A 96 -2.38 6.35 -17.90
C GLY A 96 -2.33 4.93 -17.34
N LYS A 97 -2.04 3.95 -18.20
CA LYS A 97 -1.83 2.56 -17.79
C LYS A 97 -0.61 2.42 -16.87
N MET A 98 0.53 2.99 -17.24
CA MET A 98 1.75 2.94 -16.42
C MET A 98 1.52 3.56 -15.03
N LEU A 99 0.82 4.70 -14.96
CA LEU A 99 0.48 5.34 -13.69
C LEU A 99 -0.45 4.48 -12.84
N THR A 100 -1.42 3.81 -13.46
CA THR A 100 -2.33 2.88 -12.78
C THR A 100 -1.56 1.67 -12.23
N ASP A 101 -0.66 1.09 -13.02
CA ASP A 101 0.16 -0.05 -12.59
C ASP A 101 1.08 0.34 -11.42
N ILE A 102 1.74 1.50 -11.48
CA ILE A 102 2.56 2.03 -10.37
C ILE A 102 1.71 2.23 -9.11
N PHE A 103 0.49 2.75 -9.26
CA PHE A 103 -0.42 2.93 -8.13
C PHE A 103 -0.82 1.59 -7.49
N VAL A 104 -1.18 0.59 -8.32
CA VAL A 104 -1.54 -0.76 -7.88
C VAL A 104 -0.38 -1.41 -7.13
N ASP A 105 0.83 -1.33 -7.67
CA ASP A 105 2.03 -1.87 -7.03
C ASP A 105 2.32 -1.17 -5.70
N ASN A 106 2.19 0.16 -5.65
CA ASN A 106 2.40 0.91 -4.42
C ASN A 106 1.38 0.53 -3.32
N ALA A 107 0.11 0.36 -3.69
CA ALA A 107 -0.94 -0.11 -2.79
C ALA A 107 -0.62 -1.51 -2.26
N ARG A 108 -0.21 -2.44 -3.13
CA ARG A 108 0.19 -3.79 -2.73
C ARG A 108 1.40 -3.79 -1.80
N LEU A 109 2.42 -2.98 -2.08
CA LEU A 109 3.59 -2.86 -1.22
C LEU A 109 3.22 -2.38 0.18
N ARG A 110 2.32 -1.39 0.30
CA ARG A 110 1.83 -0.92 1.61
C ARG A 110 1.08 -2.02 2.38
N MET A 111 0.23 -2.79 1.71
CA MET A 111 -0.45 -3.93 2.32
C MET A 111 0.54 -5.04 2.76
N GLN A 112 1.59 -5.29 1.98
CA GLN A 112 2.64 -6.24 2.36
C GLN A 112 3.40 -5.76 3.61
N VAL A 113 3.76 -4.48 3.67
CA VAL A 113 4.38 -3.88 4.86
C VAL A 113 3.45 -4.03 6.07
N ASN A 114 2.16 -3.71 5.93
CA ASN A 114 1.16 -3.89 6.98
C ASN A 114 1.08 -5.36 7.46
N SER A 115 1.19 -6.32 6.55
CA SER A 115 1.23 -7.75 6.90
C SER A 115 2.47 -8.12 7.71
N VAL A 116 3.65 -7.64 7.32
CA VAL A 116 4.90 -7.87 8.05
C VAL A 116 4.83 -7.27 9.45
N ILE A 117 4.32 -6.04 9.58
CA ILE A 117 4.18 -5.37 10.88
C ILE A 117 3.23 -6.14 11.79
N ARG A 118 2.06 -6.57 11.29
CA ARG A 118 1.15 -7.43 12.07
C ARG A 118 1.81 -8.71 12.53
N TYR A 119 2.61 -9.35 11.68
CA TYR A 119 3.35 -10.56 12.05
C TYR A 119 4.30 -10.30 13.23
N VAL A 120 5.06 -9.21 13.19
CA VAL A 120 5.97 -8.83 14.29
C VAL A 120 5.19 -8.50 15.56
N LEU A 121 4.08 -7.74 15.45
CA LEU A 121 3.24 -7.40 16.60
C LEU A 121 2.62 -8.64 17.26
N HIS A 122 2.11 -9.60 16.47
CA HIS A 122 1.60 -10.86 17.01
C HIS A 122 2.69 -11.67 17.72
N LYS A 123 3.91 -11.70 17.17
CA LYS A 123 5.04 -12.40 17.81
C LYS A 123 5.38 -11.80 19.17
N ASN A 124 5.42 -10.47 19.27
CA ASN A 124 5.71 -9.78 20.54
C ASN A 124 4.63 -10.08 21.59
N VAL A 125 3.35 -10.04 21.22
CA VAL A 125 2.22 -10.38 22.12
C VAL A 125 2.27 -11.82 22.64
N ASN A 126 2.78 -12.76 21.84
CA ASN A 126 2.89 -14.15 22.25
C ASN A 126 4.13 -14.41 23.12
N SER A 127 5.24 -13.70 22.87
CA SER A 127 6.44 -13.75 23.72
C SER A 127 6.15 -13.28 25.15
N ASP A 128 5.37 -12.21 25.31
CA ASP A 128 5.01 -11.66 26.62
C ASP A 128 4.10 -12.61 27.44
N LYS A 129 3.38 -13.53 26.77
CA LYS A 129 2.52 -14.53 27.43
C LYS A 129 3.27 -15.79 27.87
N GLU A 130 4.40 -16.09 27.24
CA GLU A 130 5.26 -17.22 27.62
C GLU A 130 6.17 -16.87 28.81
N GLU A 131 6.26 -15.60 29.23
CA GLU A 131 7.05 -15.18 30.39
C GLU A 131 6.29 -15.23 31.74
N GLU A 132 4.97 -15.49 31.76
CA GLU A 132 4.20 -15.70 33.01
C GLU A 132 4.10 -17.17 33.45
N GLU A 133 4.42 -18.14 32.58
CA GLU A 133 4.54 -19.57 32.91
C GLU A 133 5.92 -20.08 32.50
N GLU A 134 6.97 -19.72 33.25
CA GLU A 134 8.03 -20.66 33.68
C GLU A 134 9.17 -19.91 34.37
N GLU A 135 9.41 -20.26 35.64
CA GLU A 135 10.75 -20.20 36.22
C GLU A 135 11.73 -20.98 35.31
N SER A 136 12.53 -20.26 34.51
CA SER A 136 13.91 -20.51 34.03
C SER A 136 14.47 -21.97 33.99
N PRO A 137 15.36 -22.36 33.04
CA PRO A 137 16.53 -21.53 32.69
C PRO A 137 17.10 -21.62 31.26
N LEU A 138 17.56 -20.45 30.81
CA LEU A 138 18.85 -20.21 30.13
C LEU A 138 19.20 -21.08 28.91
N ARG A 139 18.97 -20.48 27.73
CA ARG A 139 19.84 -20.48 26.53
C ARG A 139 20.91 -21.59 26.50
N ARG A 140 20.56 -22.76 25.96
CA ARG A 140 21.54 -23.76 25.54
C ARG A 140 22.25 -23.31 24.27
N THR A 141 23.46 -22.78 24.43
CA THR A 141 24.42 -22.53 23.36
C THR A 141 24.87 -23.85 22.74
N VAL A 142 24.75 -23.99 21.42
CA VAL A 142 25.25 -25.16 20.67
C VAL A 142 26.76 -24.97 20.44
N LEU A 143 27.58 -25.26 21.45
CA LEU A 143 29.04 -25.17 21.35
C LEU A 143 29.76 -26.20 22.25
N SER A 144 29.20 -27.41 22.39
CA SER A 144 29.80 -28.50 23.19
C SER A 144 30.06 -29.79 22.42
N LYS A 145 30.28 -29.72 21.10
CA LYS A 145 30.66 -30.91 20.30
C LYS A 145 32.08 -30.91 19.75
N PHE A 146 32.95 -29.96 20.10
CA PHE A 146 34.31 -29.89 19.52
C PHE A 146 35.45 -29.50 20.47
N LEU A 147 35.33 -29.69 21.79
CA LEU A 147 36.48 -29.61 22.71
C LEU A 147 36.41 -30.72 23.75
#